data_AF-A0A2H0HEC1-F1
#
_entry.id   AF-A0A2H0HEC1-F1
#
_cell.length_a   1.000
_cell.length_b   1.000
_cell.length_c   1.000
_cell.angle_alpha   90.00
_cell.angle_beta   90.00
_cell.angle_gamma   90.00
#
_symmetry.space_group_name_H-M   'P 1'
#
loop_
_entity.id
_entity.type
_entity.pdbx_description
1 polymer ?
#
loop_
_entity_poly.entity_id
_entity_poly.type
_entity_poly.pdbx_seq_one_letter_code
_entity_poly.pdbx_strand_id
1 'polypeptide(L)'
;MALSNNDILKKLRVALKLRDDDIIEILRLVDYKISKGELGAFFRSVDHPKYMELQDQILRNFLNGLVIYKRGVIDKRPPKEEKPE
;
A
#
# COMPACT_ATOMS: atom_id res chain seq x y z
N MET A 1 5.30 -8.71 21.68
CA MET A 1 4.85 -9.47 20.49
C MET A 1 5.04 -8.56 19.28
N ALA A 2 5.70 -9.04 18.22
CA ALA A 2 5.93 -8.24 17.02
C ALA A 2 4.62 -8.07 16.23
N LEU A 3 4.45 -6.95 15.53
CA LEU A 3 3.29 -6.72 14.67
C LEU A 3 3.43 -7.52 13.38
N SER A 4 2.34 -8.16 12.94
CA SER A 4 2.28 -8.75 11.60
C SER A 4 2.08 -7.67 10.54
N ASN A 5 2.36 -8.02 9.28
CA ASN A 5 2.09 -7.13 8.14
C ASN A 5 0.59 -6.81 7.99
N ASN A 6 -0.28 -7.78 8.28
CA ASN A 6 -1.74 -7.58 8.34
C ASN A 6 -2.11 -6.54 9.41
N ASP A 7 -1.49 -6.62 10.59
CA ASP A 7 -1.70 -5.64 11.66
C ASP A 7 -1.24 -4.24 11.24
N ILE A 8 -0.08 -4.14 10.58
CA ILE A 8 0.44 -2.87 10.08
C ILE A 8 -0.52 -2.27 9.06
N LEU A 9 -0.95 -3.03 8.04
CA LEU A 9 -1.89 -2.54 7.04
C LEU A 9 -3.22 -2.12 7.68
N LYS A 10 -3.75 -2.92 8.62
CA LYS A 10 -5.00 -2.61 9.32
C LYS A 10 -4.88 -1.33 10.16
N LYS A 11 -3.77 -1.15 10.87
CA LYS A 11 -3.50 0.07 11.65
C LYS A 11 -3.39 1.29 10.74
N LEU A 12 -2.66 1.20 9.63
CA LEU A 12 -2.52 2.30 8.67
C LEU A 12 -3.85 2.66 8.02
N ARG A 13 -4.66 1.67 7.65
CA ARG A 13 -6.02 1.88 7.14
C ARG A 13 -6.85 2.72 8.10
N VAL A 14 -6.88 2.34 9.39
CA VAL A 14 -7.68 3.05 10.40
C VAL A 14 -7.10 4.44 10.68
N ALA A 15 -5.78 4.54 10.91
CA ALA A 15 -5.11 5.81 11.22
C ALA A 15 -5.27 6.85 10.11
N LEU A 16 -5.25 6.42 8.85
CA LEU A 16 -5.37 7.29 7.68
C LEU A 16 -6.81 7.36 7.12
N LYS A 17 -7.78 6.73 7.80
CA LYS A 17 -9.20 6.66 7.39
C LYS A 17 -9.39 6.17 5.95
N LEU A 18 -8.59 5.19 5.53
CA LEU A 18 -8.66 4.62 4.18
C LEU A 18 -9.82 3.63 4.08
N ARG A 19 -10.55 3.72 2.97
CA ARG A 19 -11.52 2.71 2.53
C ARG A 19 -10.82 1.66 1.67
N ASP A 20 -11.51 0.55 1.41
CA ASP A 20 -10.97 -0.53 0.57
C ASP A 20 -10.60 -0.01 -0.83
N ASP A 21 -11.44 0.85 -1.41
CA ASP A 21 -11.19 1.47 -2.71
C ASP A 21 -9.91 2.32 -2.70
N ASP A 22 -9.63 3.04 -1.61
CA ASP A 22 -8.44 3.88 -1.49
C ASP A 22 -7.18 3.00 -1.43
N ILE A 23 -7.23 1.85 -0.75
CA ILE A 23 -6.10 0.91 -0.69
C ILE A 23 -5.85 0.25 -2.06
N ILE A 24 -6.91 -0.08 -2.78
CA ILE A 24 -6.82 -0.61 -4.15
C ILE A 24 -6.18 0.43 -5.07
N GLU A 25 -6.61 1.69 -4.98
CA GLU A 25 -6.04 2.81 -5.74
C GLU A 25 -4.54 2.98 -5.42
N ILE A 26 -4.18 2.96 -4.13
CA ILE A 26 -2.80 3.05 -3.65
C ILE A 26 -1.91 1.96 -4.25
N LEU A 27 -2.37 0.71 -4.23
CA LEU A 27 -1.61 -0.41 -4.79
C LEU A 27 -1.52 -0.32 -6.33
N ARG A 28 -2.55 0.21 -6.99
CA ARG A 28 -2.54 0.43 -8.44
C ARG A 28 -1.48 1.44 -8.87
N LEU A 29 -1.13 2.43 -8.04
CA LEU A 29 -0.08 3.42 -8.34
C LEU A 29 1.32 2.80 -8.51
N VAL A 30 1.52 1.56 -8.04
CA VAL A 30 2.77 0.80 -8.20
C VAL A 30 2.55 -0.46 -9.05
N ASP A 31 1.55 -0.42 -9.95
CA ASP A 31 1.16 -1.50 -10.84
C ASP A 31 0.76 -2.81 -10.14
N TYR A 32 0.45 -2.74 -8.84
CA TYR A 32 -0.02 -3.90 -8.09
C TYR A 32 -1.55 -3.97 -8.12
N LYS A 33 -2.08 -4.94 -8.87
CA LYS A 33 -3.53 -5.15 -9.02
C LYS A 33 -4.01 -6.15 -7.98
N ILE A 34 -5.05 -5.76 -7.25
CA ILE A 34 -5.73 -6.63 -6.28
C ILE A 34 -7.24 -6.40 -6.36
N SER A 35 -8.01 -7.47 -6.17
CA SER A 35 -9.47 -7.41 -6.07
C SER A 35 -9.93 -7.06 -4.64
N LYS A 36 -11.18 -6.58 -4.51
CA LYS A 36 -11.80 -6.36 -3.19
C LYS A 36 -11.85 -7.64 -2.35
N GLY A 37 -12.02 -8.80 -2.98
CA GLY A 37 -12.09 -10.09 -2.29
C GLY A 37 -10.77 -10.51 -1.65
N GLU A 38 -9.66 -10.33 -2.39
CA GLU A 38 -8.30 -10.57 -1.91
C GLU A 38 -7.90 -9.56 -0.82
N LEU A 39 -8.21 -8.27 -1.01
CA LEU A 39 -7.97 -7.26 0.01
C LEU A 39 -8.73 -7.58 1.31
N GLY A 40 -9.98 -8.02 1.19
CA GLY A 40 -10.78 -8.46 2.34
C GLY A 40 -10.16 -9.65 3.09
N ALA A 41 -9.41 -10.53 2.41
CA ALA A 41 -8.73 -11.66 3.03
C ALA A 41 -7.63 -11.24 4.00
N PHE A 42 -6.93 -10.14 3.72
CA PHE A 42 -5.89 -9.61 4.61
C PHE A 42 -6.42 -9.03 5.92
N PHE A 43 -7.71 -8.67 5.99
CA PHE A 43 -8.31 -8.08 7.18
C PHE A 43 -9.09 -9.07 8.06
N ARG A 44 -9.16 -10.34 7.66
CA ARG A 44 -9.84 -11.39 8.44
C ARG A 44 -9.01 -11.77 9.66
N SER A 45 -9.65 -12.42 10.64
CA SER A 45 -8.95 -13.08 11.74
C SER A 45 -8.11 -14.25 11.22
N VAL A 46 -7.01 -14.55 11.91
CA VAL A 46 -6.07 -15.62 11.53
C VAL A 46 -6.77 -16.99 11.43
N ASP A 47 -7.78 -17.23 12.27
CA ASP A 47 -8.55 -18.48 12.29
C ASP A 47 -9.59 -18.61 11.16
N HIS A 48 -9.76 -17.57 10.33
CA HIS A 48 -10.78 -17.61 9.28
C HIS A 48 -10.31 -18.46 8.09
N PRO A 49 -11.15 -19.34 7.51
CA PRO A 49 -10.80 -20.19 6.36
C PRO A 49 -10.36 -19.48 5.07
N LYS A 50 -10.48 -18.14 5.04
CA LYS A 50 -10.17 -17.27 3.90
C LYS A 50 -9.24 -16.14 4.35
N TYR A 51 -8.58 -16.32 5.49
CA TYR A 51 -7.51 -15.45 5.93
C TYR A 51 -6.34 -15.63 4.97
N MET A 52 -5.69 -14.52 4.65
CA MET A 52 -4.47 -14.52 3.88
C MET A 52 -3.43 -13.69 4.61
N GLU A 53 -2.24 -14.26 4.79
CA GLU A 53 -1.11 -13.52 5.34
C GLU A 53 -0.61 -12.51 4.31
N LEU A 54 -0.39 -11.28 4.76
CA LEU A 54 0.12 -10.21 3.93
C LEU A 54 1.65 -10.32 3.86
N GLN A 55 2.17 -10.61 2.68
CA GLN A 55 3.60 -10.79 2.47
C GLN A 55 4.33 -9.44 2.45
N ASP A 56 5.63 -9.45 2.80
CA ASP A 56 6.48 -8.25 2.87
C ASP A 56 6.47 -7.45 1.56
N GLN A 57 6.44 -8.14 0.42
CA GLN A 57 6.40 -7.51 -0.90
C GLN A 57 5.14 -6.66 -1.09
N ILE A 58 4.00 -7.14 -0.59
CA ILE A 58 2.71 -6.43 -0.69
C ILE A 58 2.74 -5.20 0.23
N LEU A 59 3.26 -5.34 1.46
CA LEU A 59 3.37 -4.21 2.37
C LEU A 59 4.30 -3.13 1.80
N ARG A 60 5.45 -3.52 1.24
CA ARG A 60 6.38 -2.61 0.57
C ARG A 60 5.70 -1.85 -0.57
N ASN A 61 4.97 -2.56 -1.43
CA ASN A 61 4.24 -1.95 -2.54
C ASN A 61 3.17 -0.98 -2.03
N PHE A 62 2.41 -1.36 -1.00
CA PHE A 62 1.43 -0.48 -0.37
C PHE A 62 2.09 0.80 0.17
N LEU A 63 3.21 0.69 0.89
CA LEU A 63 3.91 1.86 1.44
C LEU A 63 4.47 2.78 0.35
N ASN A 64 5.03 2.22 -0.71
CA ASN A 64 5.49 3.00 -1.87
C ASN A 64 4.31 3.71 -2.56
N GLY A 65 3.22 2.98 -2.80
CA GLY A 65 1.99 3.56 -3.35
C GLY A 65 1.40 4.64 -2.44
N LEU A 66 1.46 4.46 -1.11
CA LEU A 66 0.94 5.41 -0.14
C LEU A 66 1.74 6.72 -0.16
N VAL A 67 3.06 6.65 -0.34
CA VAL A 67 3.90 7.83 -0.54
C VAL A 67 3.46 8.59 -1.78
N ILE A 68 3.26 7.90 -2.91
CA ILE A 68 2.77 8.52 -4.16
C ILE A 68 1.38 9.13 -3.95
N TYR A 69 0.48 8.42 -3.29
CA TYR A 69 -0.90 8.84 -3.05
C TYR A 69 -0.99 10.10 -2.17
N LYS A 70 -0.15 10.22 -1.13
CA LYS A 70 -0.19 11.35 -0.19
C LYS A 70 0.72 12.51 -0.55
N ARG A 71 1.83 12.26 -1.26
CA ARG A 71 2.87 13.28 -1.55
C ARG A 71 3.02 13.59 -3.03
N GLY A 72 2.38 12.82 -3.91
CA GLY A 72 2.62 12.86 -5.35
C GLY A 72 3.82 12.02 -5.77
N VAL A 73 4.01 11.88 -7.08
CA VAL A 73 5.16 11.16 -7.65
C VAL A 73 6.43 11.94 -7.28
N ILE A 74 7.33 11.31 -6.54
CA ILE A 74 8.68 11.85 -6.34
C ILE A 74 9.34 11.81 -7.72
N ASP A 75 9.48 12.97 -8.36
CA ASP A 75 10.23 13.07 -9.60
C ASP A 75 11.70 12.78 -9.28
N LYS A 76 12.13 11.54 -9.55
CA LYS A 76 13.53 11.12 -9.42
C LYS A 76 14.37 11.57 -10.61
N ARG A 77 13.84 12.41 -11.52
CA ARG A 77 14.70 13.07 -12.50
C ARG A 77 15.73 13.91 -11.74
N PRO A 78 17.03 13.78 -12.05
CA PRO A 78 18.00 14.77 -11.58
C PRO A 78 17.49 16.16 -11.98
N PRO A 79 17.78 17.23 -11.19
CA PRO A 79 17.47 18.58 -11.61
C PRO A 79 17.95 18.74 -13.05
N LYS A 80 17.08 19.18 -13.95
CA LYS A 80 17.51 19.51 -15.31
C LYS A 80 18.62 20.55 -15.14
N GLU A 81 19.86 20.17 -15.47
CA GLU A 81 20.94 21.12 -15.63
C GLU A 81 20.52 22.09 -16.73
N GLU A 82 20.00 23.25 -16.35
CA GLU A 82 19.90 24.40 -17.24
C GLU A 82 21.34 24.76 -17.60
N LYS A 83 21.79 24.28 -18.77
CA LYS A 83 23.04 24.75 -19.35
C LYS A 83 22.84 26.25 -19.64
N PRO A 84 23.64 27.14 -19.04
CA PRO A 84 23.60 28.54 -19.44
C PRO A 84 24.08 28.64 -20.90
N GLU A 85 23.29 29.35 -21.71
CA GLU A 85 23.65 29.75 -23.07
C GLU A 85 24.88 30.66 -23.11
#